data_AF-A0A645I0S5-F1
#
_entry.id   AF-A0A645I0S5-F1
#
_cell.length_a   1.000
_cell.length_b   1.000
_cell.length_c   1.000
_cell.angle_alpha   90.00
_cell.angle_beta   90.00
_cell.angle_gamma   90.00
#
_symmetry.space_group_name_H-M   'P 1'
#
loop_
_entity.id
_entity.type
_entity.pdbx_description
1 polymer ?
#
loop_
_entity_poly.entity_id
_entity_poly.type
_entity_poly.pdbx_seq_one_letter_code
_entity_poly.pdbx_strand_id
1 'polypeptide(L)'
;MEDLKGFDVIVDAFNAPEGMEEEHVTSLQSLIDELEHLPETRLIVVGGAGSLYADPGKTIRVMETANFPEAFKPTATNMAKALSILKESKVNWTYLSPSAYFDPNGNRTGKYAEGAETLLLNSEGESYISYADYAIALVDEIERQRHLRQRYTVVGERQ
;
A
#
# COMPACT_ATOMS: atom_id res chain seq x y z
N MET A 1 -14.56 -15.75 -14.24
CA MET A 1 -14.00 -16.68 -13.21
C MET A 1 -12.90 -17.60 -13.76
N GLU A 2 -12.11 -17.13 -14.73
CA GLU A 2 -10.92 -17.82 -15.26
C GLU A 2 -9.72 -16.88 -15.41
N ASP A 3 -9.96 -15.59 -15.59
CA ASP A 3 -8.92 -14.60 -15.92
C ASP A 3 -7.78 -14.49 -14.90
N LEU A 4 -8.00 -14.83 -13.62
CA LEU A 4 -6.97 -14.81 -12.57
C LEU A 4 -6.33 -16.18 -12.31
N LYS A 5 -6.82 -17.25 -12.93
CA LYS A 5 -6.28 -18.61 -12.71
C LYS A 5 -4.89 -18.74 -13.35
N GLY A 6 -3.99 -19.41 -12.64
CA GLY A 6 -2.64 -19.70 -13.11
C GLY A 6 -1.62 -18.58 -12.87
N PHE A 7 -2.03 -17.45 -12.29
CA PHE A 7 -1.10 -16.44 -11.79
C PHE A 7 -0.64 -16.77 -10.37
N ASP A 8 0.67 -16.69 -10.14
CA ASP A 8 1.25 -16.82 -8.80
C ASP A 8 0.95 -15.59 -7.94
N VAL A 9 1.01 -14.40 -8.56
CA VAL A 9 0.78 -13.11 -7.88
C VAL A 9 -0.08 -12.19 -8.75
N ILE A 10 -1.06 -11.54 -8.12
CA ILE A 10 -1.83 -10.42 -8.65
C ILE A 10 -1.39 -9.15 -7.92
N VAL A 11 -1.04 -8.12 -8.66
CA VAL A 11 -0.71 -6.79 -8.13
C VAL A 11 -1.87 -5.85 -8.39
N ASP A 12 -2.51 -5.37 -7.32
CA ASP A 12 -3.53 -4.33 -7.38
C ASP A 12 -2.86 -2.96 -7.26
N ALA A 13 -2.69 -2.28 -8.40
CA ALA A 13 -2.21 -0.91 -8.50
C ALA A 13 -3.33 0.07 -8.91
N PHE A 14 -4.59 -0.27 -8.62
CA PHE A 14 -5.72 0.56 -8.97
C PHE A 14 -5.75 1.87 -8.16
N ASN A 15 -5.95 2.97 -8.86
CA ASN A 15 -6.21 4.28 -8.27
C ASN A 15 -7.59 4.76 -8.70
N ALA A 16 -8.48 5.00 -7.74
CA ALA A 16 -9.82 5.48 -8.04
C ALA A 16 -9.76 6.88 -8.67
N PRO A 17 -10.62 7.18 -9.66
CA PRO A 17 -10.79 8.53 -10.17
C PRO A 17 -11.25 9.50 -9.05
N GLU A 18 -10.93 10.78 -9.22
CA GLU A 18 -11.40 11.84 -8.30
C GLU A 18 -12.93 11.84 -8.23
N GLY A 19 -13.47 11.86 -7.00
CA GLY A 19 -14.91 11.78 -6.74
C GLY A 19 -15.49 10.37 -6.77
N MET A 20 -14.67 9.34 -7.03
CA MET A 20 -15.05 7.92 -7.03
C MET A 20 -14.24 7.12 -6.00
N GLU A 21 -13.77 7.74 -4.91
CA GLU A 21 -12.83 7.11 -3.98
C GLU A 21 -13.37 5.85 -3.28
N GLU A 22 -14.70 5.67 -3.24
CA GLU A 22 -15.35 4.43 -2.79
C GLU A 22 -14.94 3.22 -3.66
N GLU A 23 -14.50 3.44 -4.90
CA GLU A 23 -14.02 2.36 -5.78
C GLU A 23 -12.77 1.67 -5.25
N HIS A 24 -11.96 2.29 -4.39
CA HIS A 24 -10.90 1.58 -3.67
C HIS A 24 -11.46 0.44 -2.79
N VAL A 25 -12.67 0.60 -2.27
CA VAL A 25 -13.35 -0.41 -1.45
C VAL A 25 -13.97 -1.47 -2.34
N THR A 26 -14.79 -1.06 -3.33
CA THR A 26 -15.56 -2.00 -4.15
C THR A 26 -14.69 -2.80 -5.10
N SER A 27 -13.64 -2.19 -5.67
CA SER A 27 -12.66 -2.88 -6.53
C SER A 27 -11.88 -3.92 -5.74
N LEU A 28 -11.33 -3.54 -4.57
CA LEU A 28 -10.58 -4.48 -3.73
C LEU A 28 -11.46 -5.60 -3.20
N GLN A 29 -12.71 -5.32 -2.81
CA GLN A 29 -13.66 -6.36 -2.42
C GLN A 29 -13.90 -7.36 -3.55
N SER A 30 -14.06 -6.88 -4.79
CA SER A 30 -14.25 -7.75 -5.95
C SER A 30 -13.04 -8.66 -6.18
N LEU A 31 -11.81 -8.15 -6.01
CA LEU A 31 -10.60 -8.95 -6.07
C LEU A 31 -10.51 -9.97 -4.92
N ILE A 32 -10.89 -9.57 -3.70
CA ILE A 32 -10.92 -10.47 -2.54
C ILE A 32 -11.88 -11.64 -2.80
N ASP A 33 -13.11 -11.37 -3.23
CA ASP A 33 -14.14 -12.38 -3.46
C ASP A 33 -13.68 -13.44 -4.49
N GLU A 34 -13.00 -13.00 -5.55
CA GLU A 34 -12.45 -13.91 -6.56
C GLU A 34 -11.24 -14.71 -6.04
N LEU A 35 -10.34 -14.05 -5.29
CA LEU A 35 -9.11 -14.69 -4.78
C LEU A 35 -9.35 -15.60 -3.58
N GLU A 36 -10.48 -15.49 -2.87
CA GLU A 36 -10.85 -16.48 -1.84
C GLU A 36 -11.01 -17.89 -2.41
N HIS A 37 -11.28 -18.02 -3.71
CA HIS A 37 -11.35 -19.30 -4.43
C HIS A 37 -10.01 -19.74 -5.02
N LEU A 38 -8.95 -18.95 -4.89
CA LEU A 38 -7.61 -19.18 -5.44
C LEU A 38 -6.54 -19.04 -4.33
N PRO A 39 -6.49 -19.95 -3.34
CA PRO A 39 -5.66 -19.79 -2.14
C PRO A 39 -4.14 -19.78 -2.42
N GLU A 40 -3.70 -20.30 -3.56
CA GLU A 40 -2.30 -20.30 -3.99
C GLU A 40 -1.87 -18.97 -4.63
N THR A 41 -2.83 -18.17 -5.11
CA THR A 41 -2.54 -16.88 -5.72
C THR A 41 -2.41 -15.81 -4.65
N ARG A 42 -1.31 -15.08 -4.68
CA ARG A 42 -1.04 -13.98 -3.75
C ARG A 42 -1.56 -12.66 -4.28
N LEU A 43 -2.15 -11.84 -3.41
CA LEU A 43 -2.53 -10.46 -3.71
C LEU A 43 -1.50 -9.49 -3.10
N ILE A 44 -0.94 -8.58 -3.90
CA ILE A 44 -0.16 -7.44 -3.38
C ILE A 44 -0.87 -6.15 -3.76
N VAL A 45 -1.27 -5.37 -2.76
CA VAL A 45 -1.98 -4.11 -2.95
C VAL A 45 -1.02 -2.93 -2.81
N VAL A 46 -1.01 -2.05 -3.81
CA VAL A 46 -0.39 -0.73 -3.73
C VAL A 46 -1.24 0.15 -2.82
N GLY A 47 -0.71 0.37 -1.63
CA GLY A 47 -1.45 1.00 -0.54
C GLY A 47 -1.41 2.53 -0.52
N GLY A 48 -1.96 3.10 0.54
CA GLY A 48 -1.85 4.53 0.87
C GLY A 48 -1.08 4.77 2.17
N ALA A 49 -0.38 5.91 2.25
CA ALA A 49 0.33 6.34 3.46
C ALA A 49 -0.61 6.81 4.58
N GLY A 50 -1.83 7.26 4.23
CA GLY A 50 -2.76 7.87 5.19
C GLY A 50 -3.17 6.98 6.37
N SER A 51 -3.16 5.65 6.19
CA SER A 51 -3.50 4.66 7.22
C SER A 51 -2.33 4.24 8.11
N LEU A 52 -1.10 4.65 7.79
CA LEU A 52 0.07 4.44 8.64
C LEU A 52 -0.10 5.21 9.95
N TYR A 53 0.53 4.71 11.02
CA TYR A 53 0.60 5.44 12.28
C TYR A 53 1.60 6.58 12.16
N ALA A 54 1.24 7.75 12.65
CA ALA A 54 2.12 8.92 12.71
C ALA A 54 2.99 8.92 13.98
N ASP A 55 2.71 8.04 14.93
CA ASP A 55 3.45 7.90 16.18
C ASP A 55 3.85 6.45 16.46
N PRO A 56 4.95 6.22 17.22
CA PRO A 56 5.37 4.87 17.62
C PRO A 56 4.36 4.14 18.50
N GLY A 57 3.53 4.88 19.25
CA GLY A 57 2.50 4.32 20.12
C GLY A 57 1.28 3.78 19.36
N LYS A 58 1.22 3.96 18.03
CA LYS A 58 0.12 3.54 17.16
C LYS A 58 -1.23 4.12 17.60
N THR A 59 -1.23 5.38 18.03
CA THR A 59 -2.41 6.05 18.59
C THR A 59 -3.13 6.92 17.57
N ILE A 60 -2.42 7.48 16.60
CA ILE A 60 -2.98 8.36 15.57
C ILE A 60 -2.48 7.96 14.18
N ARG A 61 -3.38 7.90 13.20
CA ARG A 61 -3.04 7.67 11.78
C ARG A 61 -2.66 8.97 11.10
N VAL A 62 -1.84 8.90 10.05
CA VAL A 62 -1.39 10.07 9.28
C VAL A 62 -2.58 10.93 8.81
N MET A 63 -3.65 10.30 8.32
CA MET A 63 -4.87 10.99 7.87
C MET A 63 -5.71 11.65 8.97
N GLU A 64 -5.42 11.35 10.25
CA GLU A 64 -6.10 11.93 11.41
C GLU A 64 -5.32 13.12 11.99
N THR A 65 -4.10 13.38 11.50
CA THR A 65 -3.30 14.51 11.94
C THR A 65 -3.90 15.84 11.49
N ALA A 66 -3.74 16.89 12.31
CA ALA A 66 -4.34 18.20 12.06
C ALA A 66 -3.87 18.88 10.75
N ASN A 67 -2.70 18.51 10.26
CA ASN A 67 -2.09 19.09 9.05
C ASN A 67 -2.27 18.21 7.81
N PHE A 68 -3.09 17.16 7.88
CA PHE A 68 -3.33 16.30 6.73
C PHE A 68 -4.05 17.08 5.62
N PRO A 69 -3.57 17.03 4.36
CA PRO A 69 -4.21 17.78 3.27
C PRO A 69 -5.64 17.28 3.02
N GLU A 70 -6.64 18.16 3.18
CA GLU A 70 -8.06 17.80 3.06
C GLU A 70 -8.41 17.20 1.69
N ALA A 71 -7.72 17.63 0.62
CA ALA A 71 -7.89 17.08 -0.73
C ALA A 71 -7.59 15.57 -0.82
N PHE A 72 -6.72 15.03 0.02
CA PHE A 72 -6.38 13.59 0.01
C PHE A 72 -7.20 12.76 0.98
N LYS A 73 -8.05 13.39 1.80
CA LYS A 73 -8.79 12.74 2.89
C LYS A 73 -9.83 11.74 2.40
N PRO A 74 -10.57 11.99 1.31
CA PRO A 74 -11.47 10.99 0.73
C PRO A 74 -10.73 9.72 0.31
N THR A 75 -9.62 9.87 -0.42
CA THR A 75 -8.78 8.75 -0.87
C THR A 75 -8.21 7.98 0.32
N ALA A 76 -7.55 8.68 1.26
CA ALA A 76 -6.94 8.05 2.43
C ALA A 76 -7.97 7.29 3.29
N THR A 77 -9.16 7.86 3.47
CA THR A 77 -10.25 7.23 4.23
C THR A 77 -10.73 5.95 3.56
N ASN A 78 -10.98 5.97 2.25
CA ASN A 78 -11.49 4.79 1.55
C ASN A 78 -10.43 3.71 1.37
N MET A 79 -9.17 4.07 1.11
CA MET A 79 -8.06 3.10 1.13
C MET A 79 -7.86 2.48 2.52
N ALA A 80 -8.06 3.24 3.60
CA ALA A 80 -8.01 2.70 4.97
C ALA A 80 -9.16 1.73 5.26
N LYS A 81 -10.37 2.01 4.76
CA LYS A 81 -11.52 1.07 4.84
C LYS A 81 -11.22 -0.21 4.06
N ALA A 82 -10.70 -0.08 2.84
CA ALA A 82 -10.31 -1.22 2.00
C ALA A 82 -9.25 -2.09 2.69
N LEU A 83 -8.24 -1.48 3.33
CA LEU A 83 -7.25 -2.21 4.15
C LEU A 83 -7.90 -2.97 5.32
N SER A 84 -8.91 -2.40 6.00
CA SER A 84 -9.62 -3.10 7.08
C SER A 84 -10.34 -4.35 6.56
N ILE A 85 -11.02 -4.25 5.42
CA ILE A 85 -11.67 -5.39 4.75
C ILE A 85 -10.63 -6.45 4.36
N LEU A 86 -9.52 -6.04 3.75
CA LEU A 86 -8.43 -6.94 3.37
C LEU A 86 -7.87 -7.70 4.59
N LYS A 87 -7.70 -7.02 5.72
CA LYS A 87 -7.22 -7.62 6.97
C LYS A 87 -8.14 -8.72 7.51
N GLU A 88 -9.44 -8.61 7.29
CA GLU A 88 -10.44 -9.60 7.73
C GLU A 88 -10.58 -10.79 6.76
N SER A 89 -10.13 -10.63 5.50
CA SER A 89 -10.19 -11.67 4.48
C SER A 89 -9.27 -12.86 4.74
N LYS A 90 -9.53 -13.97 4.04
CA LYS A 90 -8.69 -15.18 4.05
C LYS A 90 -7.62 -15.21 2.96
N VAL A 91 -7.62 -14.22 2.06
CA VAL A 91 -6.68 -14.12 0.93
C VAL A 91 -5.23 -14.09 1.42
N ASN A 92 -4.31 -14.68 0.65
CA ASN A 92 -2.88 -14.52 0.86
C ASN A 92 -2.45 -13.12 0.37
N TRP A 93 -2.47 -12.13 1.25
CA TRP A 93 -2.30 -10.72 0.86
C TRP A 93 -1.03 -10.06 1.43
N THR A 94 -0.58 -9.01 0.76
CA THR A 94 0.37 -8.02 1.29
C THR A 94 -0.10 -6.63 0.93
N TYR A 95 -0.02 -5.69 1.87
CA TYR A 95 -0.36 -4.29 1.62
C TYR A 95 0.90 -3.44 1.77
N LEU A 96 1.38 -2.87 0.67
CA LEU A 96 2.58 -2.06 0.65
C LEU A 96 2.20 -0.58 0.67
N SER A 97 2.29 0.06 1.83
CA SER A 97 2.10 1.51 1.93
C SER A 97 3.32 2.24 1.35
N PRO A 98 3.14 3.24 0.48
CA PRO A 98 4.22 4.15 0.11
C PRO A 98 4.55 5.10 1.26
N SER A 99 5.64 5.85 1.12
CA SER A 99 5.89 7.04 1.93
C SER A 99 4.88 8.16 1.62
N ALA A 100 4.78 9.15 2.51
CA ALA A 100 3.77 10.21 2.39
C ALA A 100 3.94 11.05 1.11
N TYR A 101 5.18 11.30 0.69
CA TYR A 101 5.47 11.84 -0.63
C TYR A 101 5.82 10.69 -1.58
N PHE A 102 4.88 10.36 -2.46
CA PHE A 102 5.02 9.28 -3.43
C PHE A 102 5.27 9.88 -4.82
N ASP A 103 6.52 9.90 -5.24
CA ASP A 103 7.00 10.73 -6.35
C ASP A 103 7.03 9.96 -7.68
N PRO A 104 6.15 10.27 -8.65
CA PRO A 104 6.14 9.61 -9.95
C PRO A 104 7.34 9.98 -10.83
N ASN A 105 8.02 11.09 -10.55
CA ASN A 105 9.16 11.59 -11.32
C ASN A 105 10.50 11.39 -10.60
N GLY A 106 10.48 10.76 -9.42
CA GLY A 106 11.67 10.51 -8.63
C GLY A 106 12.62 9.53 -9.30
N ASN A 107 13.92 9.64 -9.01
CA ASN A 107 14.94 8.80 -9.60
C ASN A 107 14.85 7.34 -9.09
N ARG A 108 15.38 6.42 -9.90
CA ARG A 108 15.58 5.02 -9.54
C ARG A 108 16.94 4.87 -8.86
N THR A 109 16.98 4.95 -7.53
CA THR A 109 18.25 4.83 -6.77
C THR A 109 18.64 3.37 -6.53
N GLY A 110 17.68 2.44 -6.58
CA GLY A 110 17.89 1.03 -6.25
C GLY A 110 17.95 0.75 -4.75
N LYS A 111 17.59 1.73 -3.90
CA LYS A 111 17.70 1.62 -2.44
C LYS A 111 16.41 2.08 -1.78
N TYR A 112 16.00 1.35 -0.75
CA TYR A 112 14.91 1.72 0.13
C TYR A 112 15.14 1.10 1.51
N ALA A 113 14.53 1.67 2.54
CA ALA A 113 14.37 1.07 3.85
C ALA A 113 12.91 0.63 4.02
N GLU A 114 12.70 -0.45 4.78
CA GLU A 114 11.37 -0.99 5.06
C GLU A 114 11.01 -0.83 6.54
N GLY A 115 9.71 -0.80 6.82
CA GLY A 115 9.15 -0.74 8.16
C GLY A 115 7.76 -1.35 8.16
N ALA A 116 7.15 -1.46 9.34
CA ALA A 116 5.86 -2.12 9.48
C ALA A 116 4.69 -1.15 9.29
N GLU A 117 4.20 -0.60 10.40
CA GLU A 117 2.90 0.07 10.45
C GLU A 117 2.98 1.58 10.72
N THR A 118 4.18 2.09 10.99
CA THR A 118 4.44 3.50 11.32
C THR A 118 5.11 4.17 10.12
N LEU A 119 4.74 5.42 9.86
CA LEU A 119 5.36 6.24 8.83
C LEU A 119 6.88 6.34 9.06
N LEU A 120 7.63 6.17 7.97
CA LEU A 120 9.09 6.25 7.97
C LEU A 120 9.56 7.60 7.45
N LEU A 121 10.70 8.03 8.00
CA LEU A 121 11.46 9.18 7.53
C LEU A 121 12.83 8.69 7.02
N ASN A 122 13.31 9.30 5.95
CA ASN A 122 14.62 9.04 5.36
C ASN A 122 15.73 9.76 6.14
N SER A 123 16.95 9.71 5.62
CA SER A 123 18.12 10.34 6.25
C SER A 123 18.02 11.87 6.41
N GLU A 124 17.16 12.52 5.61
CA GLU A 124 16.89 13.96 5.64
C GLU A 124 15.66 14.33 6.48
N GLY A 125 15.01 13.35 7.11
CA GLY A 125 13.80 13.57 7.91
C GLY A 125 12.52 13.69 7.08
N GLU A 126 12.53 13.27 5.82
CA GLU A 126 11.37 13.29 4.92
C GLU A 126 10.74 11.90 4.76
N SER A 127 9.41 11.85 4.65
CA SER A 127 8.73 10.63 4.20
C SER A 127 8.62 10.64 2.68
N TYR A 128 9.63 10.10 2.01
CA TYR A 128 9.78 10.12 0.56
C TYR A 128 9.98 8.72 -0.03
N ILE A 129 9.37 8.43 -1.18
CA ILE A 129 9.75 7.30 -2.05
C ILE A 129 9.42 7.64 -3.50
N SER A 130 10.34 7.32 -4.43
CA SER A 130 10.03 7.41 -5.87
C SER A 130 9.20 6.21 -6.32
N TYR A 131 8.41 6.36 -7.39
CA TYR A 131 7.69 5.23 -8.00
C TYR A 131 8.65 4.13 -8.43
N ALA A 132 9.84 4.50 -8.93
CA ALA A 132 10.83 3.55 -9.39
C ALA A 132 11.40 2.69 -8.25
N ASP A 133 11.71 3.28 -7.08
CA ASP A 133 12.22 2.51 -5.94
C ASP A 133 11.11 1.78 -5.18
N TYR A 134 9.89 2.34 -5.15
CA TYR A 134 8.71 1.61 -4.66
C TYR A 134 8.43 0.36 -5.50
N ALA A 135 8.53 0.44 -6.83
CA ALA A 135 8.38 -0.71 -7.71
C ALA A 135 9.45 -1.78 -7.45
N ILE A 136 10.68 -1.38 -7.10
CA ILE A 136 11.72 -2.34 -6.67
C ILE A 136 11.29 -3.04 -5.38
N ALA A 137 10.82 -2.30 -4.38
CA ALA A 137 10.35 -2.91 -3.13
C ALA A 137 9.17 -3.87 -3.34
N LEU A 138 8.28 -3.54 -4.27
CA LEU A 138 7.15 -4.39 -4.64
C LEU A 138 7.63 -5.69 -5.30
N VAL A 139 8.55 -5.62 -6.26
CA VAL A 139 9.11 -6.80 -6.94
C VAL A 139 9.95 -7.65 -5.98
N ASP A 140 10.75 -7.03 -5.12
CA ASP A 140 11.50 -7.75 -4.07
C ASP A 140 10.56 -8.54 -3.15
N GLU A 141 9.36 -8.03 -2.86
CA GLU A 141 8.36 -8.72 -2.05
C GLU A 141 7.66 -9.86 -2.80
N ILE A 142 7.46 -9.73 -4.12
CA ILE A 142 7.00 -10.83 -4.99
C ILE A 142 7.99 -12.00 -4.90
N GLU A 143 9.28 -11.71 -5.04
CA GLU A 143 10.34 -12.73 -5.09
C GLU A 143 10.64 -13.36 -3.72
N ARG A 144 10.67 -12.56 -2.65
CA ARG A 144 11.16 -13.00 -1.33
C ARG A 144 10.06 -13.38 -0.34
N GLN A 145 8.83 -12.92 -0.56
CA GLN A 145 7.65 -13.27 0.24
C GLN A 145 7.80 -13.04 1.76
N ARG A 146 8.30 -11.86 2.15
CA ARG A 146 8.62 -11.56 3.56
C ARG A 146 7.41 -11.12 4.38
N HIS A 147 6.35 -10.62 3.75
CA HIS A 147 5.23 -9.93 4.42
C HIS A 147 3.88 -10.59 4.15
N LEU A 148 3.76 -11.90 4.42
CA LEU A 148 2.52 -12.66 4.22
C LEU A 148 1.42 -12.22 5.21
N ARG A 149 0.25 -11.85 4.68
CA ARG A 149 -0.92 -11.33 5.42
C ARG A 149 -0.58 -10.15 6.34
N GLN A 150 0.30 -9.28 5.86
CA GLN A 150 0.82 -8.14 6.59
C GLN A 150 0.84 -6.88 5.73
N ARG A 151 0.72 -5.74 6.42
CA ARG A 151 1.12 -4.46 5.85
C ARG A 151 2.59 -4.19 6.18
N TYR A 152 3.31 -3.62 5.23
CA TYR A 152 4.60 -2.97 5.45
C TYR A 152 4.66 -1.65 4.68
N THR A 153 5.69 -0.84 4.93
CA THR A 153 5.91 0.46 4.29
C THR A 153 7.37 0.62 3.91
N VAL A 154 7.64 1.49 2.93
CA VAL A 154 9.01 1.78 2.49
C VAL A 154 9.29 3.27 2.40
N VAL A 155 10.57 3.62 2.56
CA VAL A 155 11.10 4.98 2.40
C VAL A 155 12.39 4.91 1.57
N GLY A 156 12.61 5.91 0.73
CA GLY A 156 13.80 6.08 -0.09
C GLY A 156 14.41 7.48 0.08
N GLU A 157 15.48 7.73 -0.66
CA GLU A 157 16.20 9.01 -0.63
C GLU A 157 15.87 9.85 -1.87
N ARG A 158 15.84 11.17 -1.73
CA ARG A 158 15.69 12.14 -2.84
C ARG A 158 17.06 12.40 -3.50
N GLN A 159 17.59 11.43 -4.23
CA GLN A 159 18.84 11.60 -4.99
C GLN A 159 18.55 11.85 -6.46
#